data_AF-A0A1N5W4W1-F1
#
_entry.id   AF-A0A1N5W4W1-F1
#
_cell.length_a   1.000
_cell.length_b   1.000
_cell.length_c   1.000
_cell.angle_alpha   90.00
_cell.angle_beta   90.00
_cell.angle_gamma   90.00
#
_symmetry.space_group_name_H-M   'P 1'
#
loop_
_entity.id
_entity.type
_entity.pdbx_description
1 polymer ?
#
loop_
_entity_poly.entity_id
_entity_poly.type
_entity_poly.pdbx_seq_one_letter_code
_entity_poly.pdbx_strand_id
1 'polypeptide(L)'
;MTDTTPPEPAGARFREFQARLDQPDGQHHRQPGRGRGHGGEQLTVPPADFSSYYGRPVLKPPVWKHDIAGYLFTGGLAAGSALIGAGAQLTGRPGLRTVSRWTALGGVAASTYLLVHDLGRPDRFHHMLRVAKLTSPMSVGTWILAAFGPLAGVAAVTELAPLLPQHGALGLARRLAPPIGNVAGLAAAATAPALATYTGVLLADTAVPSWHDAYPSLPFVFAGSALAAASGVGLMAAPAAETAPLRRLALAAATIELVGGRRLERLGLTGEPYAQGRSGRLVRAGRALLAVGTAAALVSRRSRILSAISGAALVASSVATRFGVFEAGRASARDPKYTVVPQRERLEQNESTAVR
;
A
#
# COMPACT_ATOMS: atom_id res chain seq x y z
N MET A 1 -57.74 -21.16 -21.05
CA MET A 1 -56.91 -22.03 -20.20
C MET A 1 -55.48 -21.84 -20.68
N THR A 2 -54.84 -20.78 -20.21
CA THR A 2 -53.50 -20.32 -20.63
C THR A 2 -52.52 -20.74 -19.56
N ASP A 3 -51.71 -21.76 -19.87
CA ASP A 3 -50.71 -22.30 -18.97
C ASP A 3 -49.41 -21.49 -19.08
N THR A 4 -49.20 -20.60 -18.11
CA THR A 4 -47.95 -19.84 -17.95
C THR A 4 -47.10 -20.51 -16.88
N THR A 5 -46.16 -21.35 -17.29
CA THR A 5 -45.09 -21.83 -16.42
C THR A 5 -44.09 -20.68 -16.19
N PRO A 6 -43.66 -20.43 -14.94
CA PRO A 6 -42.70 -19.37 -14.65
C PRO A 6 -41.30 -19.74 -15.18
N PRO A 7 -40.49 -18.76 -15.62
CA PRO A 7 -39.13 -19.03 -16.09
C PRO A 7 -38.27 -19.55 -14.94
N GLU A 8 -37.53 -20.63 -15.20
CA GLU A 8 -36.58 -21.20 -14.25
C GLU A 8 -35.60 -20.13 -13.72
N PRO A 9 -35.31 -20.12 -12.40
CA PRO A 9 -34.32 -19.20 -11.83
C PRO A 9 -32.92 -19.51 -12.38
N ALA A 10 -32.19 -18.48 -12.79
CA ALA A 10 -30.85 -18.57 -13.41
C ALA A 10 -29.83 -19.43 -12.62
N GLY A 11 -30.02 -19.57 -11.31
CA GLY A 11 -29.20 -20.44 -10.45
C GLY A 11 -29.41 -21.95 -10.65
N ALA A 12 -30.49 -22.39 -11.31
CA ALA A 12 -30.69 -23.78 -11.72
C ALA A 12 -29.83 -24.10 -12.95
N ARG A 13 -29.86 -23.23 -13.97
CA ARG A 13 -29.01 -23.34 -15.17
C ARG A 13 -27.52 -23.30 -14.85
N PHE A 14 -27.11 -22.47 -13.88
CA PHE A 14 -25.71 -22.40 -13.47
C PHE A 14 -25.25 -23.68 -12.74
N ARG A 15 -26.12 -24.30 -11.94
CA ARG A 15 -25.85 -25.59 -11.28
C ARG A 15 -25.82 -26.76 -12.26
N GLU A 16 -26.71 -26.76 -13.26
CA GLU A 16 -26.72 -27.77 -14.31
C GLU A 16 -25.48 -27.66 -15.22
N PHE A 17 -25.03 -26.43 -15.50
CA PHE A 17 -23.80 -26.17 -16.21
C PHE A 17 -22.56 -26.60 -15.42
N GLN A 18 -22.50 -26.32 -14.12
CA GLN A 18 -21.44 -26.85 -13.24
C GLN A 18 -21.46 -28.37 -13.16
N ALA A 19 -22.64 -28.99 -13.01
CA ALA A 19 -22.78 -30.44 -12.95
C ALA A 19 -22.37 -31.14 -14.27
N ARG A 20 -22.47 -30.45 -15.41
CA ARG A 20 -21.95 -30.92 -16.71
C ARG A 20 -20.43 -30.79 -16.84
N LEU A 21 -19.81 -29.82 -16.16
CA LEU A 21 -18.36 -29.63 -16.16
C LEU A 21 -17.66 -30.55 -15.13
N ASP A 22 -18.35 -30.88 -14.04
CA ASP A 22 -17.84 -31.76 -12.97
C ASP A 22 -18.05 -33.26 -13.26
N GLN A 23 -18.63 -33.63 -14.41
CA GLN A 23 -18.67 -35.03 -14.85
C GLN A 23 -17.31 -35.41 -15.45
N PRO A 24 -16.57 -36.37 -14.85
CA PRO A 24 -15.37 -36.90 -15.46
C PRO A 24 -15.78 -37.69 -16.70
N ASP A 25 -15.46 -37.16 -17.88
CA ASP A 25 -15.56 -37.90 -19.13
C ASP A 25 -14.73 -39.20 -19.01
N GLY A 26 -15.43 -40.34 -18.98
CA GLY A 26 -14.85 -41.65 -19.32
C GLY A 26 -14.86 -42.72 -18.24
N GLN A 27 -16.03 -43.31 -17.97
CA GLN A 27 -16.11 -44.75 -17.69
C GLN A 27 -16.69 -45.49 -18.89
N HIS A 28 -15.91 -45.57 -19.97
CA HIS A 28 -16.12 -46.62 -20.96
C HIS A 28 -15.37 -47.87 -20.52
N HIS A 29 -16.14 -48.91 -20.21
CA HIS A 29 -15.68 -50.30 -20.08
C HIS A 29 -14.66 -50.64 -21.18
N ARG A 30 -13.41 -50.91 -20.80
CA ARG A 30 -12.43 -51.58 -21.66
C ARG A 30 -12.79 -53.06 -21.77
N GLN A 31 -13.54 -53.44 -22.78
CA GLN A 31 -13.51 -54.81 -23.32
C GLN A 31 -12.34 -54.92 -24.32
N PRO A 32 -11.51 -55.97 -24.24
CA PRO A 32 -10.42 -56.17 -25.20
C PRO A 32 -11.00 -56.80 -26.48
N GLY A 33 -11.27 -55.97 -27.49
CA GLY A 33 -11.77 -56.39 -28.79
C GLY A 33 -10.92 -55.84 -29.93
N ARG A 34 -10.27 -56.74 -30.67
CA ARG A 34 -9.53 -56.53 -31.92
C ARG A 34 -10.26 -55.58 -32.90
N GLY A 35 -9.53 -54.64 -33.50
CA GLY A 35 -10.00 -53.97 -34.72
C GLY A 35 -9.17 -52.76 -35.10
N ARG A 36 -8.47 -52.84 -36.23
CA ARG A 36 -7.78 -51.73 -36.91
C ARG A 36 -8.73 -50.56 -37.17
N GLY A 37 -8.25 -49.33 -36.98
CA GLY A 37 -8.94 -48.12 -37.41
C GLY A 37 -8.24 -46.85 -36.93
N HIS A 38 -7.18 -46.44 -37.62
CA HIS A 38 -6.68 -45.06 -37.58
C HIS A 38 -7.79 -44.16 -38.13
N GLY A 39 -8.41 -43.34 -37.27
CA GLY A 39 -9.54 -42.50 -37.69
C GLY A 39 -10.17 -41.67 -36.58
N GLY A 40 -9.39 -41.23 -35.59
CA GLY A 40 -9.78 -40.07 -34.80
C GLY A 40 -9.37 -38.85 -35.60
N GLU A 41 -10.33 -37.99 -35.96
CA GLU A 41 -10.05 -36.71 -36.60
C GLU A 41 -8.94 -36.00 -35.82
N GLN A 42 -7.76 -35.86 -36.43
CA GLN A 42 -6.74 -34.96 -35.92
C GLN A 42 -7.40 -33.59 -35.87
N LEU A 43 -7.54 -33.02 -34.67
CA LEU A 43 -7.95 -31.63 -34.50
C LEU A 43 -7.05 -30.77 -35.39
N THR A 44 -7.56 -30.35 -36.55
CA THR A 44 -6.83 -29.56 -37.56
C THR A 44 -6.53 -28.15 -37.07
N VAL A 45 -7.08 -27.80 -35.90
CA VAL A 45 -6.86 -26.53 -35.22
C VAL A 45 -5.87 -26.81 -34.09
N PRO A 46 -4.74 -26.10 -34.02
CA PRO A 46 -3.89 -26.11 -32.84
C PRO A 46 -4.74 -25.89 -31.59
N PRO A 47 -4.46 -26.58 -30.46
CA PRO A 47 -5.17 -26.32 -29.22
C PRO A 47 -5.16 -24.81 -28.95
N ALA A 48 -6.34 -24.23 -28.77
CA ALA A 48 -6.47 -22.79 -28.64
C ALA A 48 -5.71 -22.31 -27.40
N ASP A 49 -4.68 -21.49 -27.61
CA ASP A 49 -3.98 -20.79 -26.54
C ASP A 49 -4.89 -19.68 -25.99
N PHE A 50 -5.80 -20.05 -25.08
CA PHE A 50 -6.64 -19.11 -24.34
C PHE A 50 -5.79 -18.39 -23.29
N SER A 51 -4.98 -17.43 -23.74
CA SER A 51 -4.21 -16.54 -22.87
C SER A 51 -5.11 -15.54 -22.13
N SER A 52 -6.28 -15.21 -22.70
CA SER A 52 -7.28 -14.32 -22.11
C SER A 52 -8.63 -14.34 -22.85
N TYR A 53 -9.70 -13.84 -22.21
CA TYR A 53 -10.96 -13.54 -22.88
C TYR A 53 -10.80 -12.34 -23.83
N TYR A 54 -10.43 -12.62 -25.08
CA TYR A 54 -10.24 -11.63 -26.16
C TYR A 54 -9.24 -10.49 -25.86
N GLY A 55 -8.22 -10.73 -25.03
CA GLY A 55 -7.25 -9.69 -24.65
C GLY A 55 -7.83 -8.58 -23.77
N ARG A 56 -9.06 -8.73 -23.28
CA ARG A 56 -9.71 -7.71 -22.45
C ARG A 56 -9.40 -7.91 -20.97
N PRO A 57 -9.28 -6.83 -20.18
CA PRO A 57 -9.14 -6.93 -18.74
C PRO A 57 -10.28 -7.75 -18.13
N VAL A 58 -9.93 -8.77 -17.34
CA VAL A 58 -10.90 -9.56 -16.56
C VAL A 58 -11.43 -8.75 -15.37
N LEU A 59 -10.59 -7.89 -14.80
CA LEU A 59 -10.92 -7.01 -13.69
C LEU A 59 -11.22 -5.61 -14.19
N LYS A 60 -12.16 -4.92 -13.52
CA LYS A 60 -12.30 -3.48 -13.70
C LYS A 60 -11.03 -2.79 -13.17
N PRO A 61 -10.27 -2.06 -14.00
CA PRO A 61 -9.05 -1.43 -13.54
C PRO A 61 -9.36 -0.37 -12.46
N PRO A 62 -8.45 -0.15 -11.50
CA PRO A 62 -8.62 0.90 -10.50
C PRO A 62 -8.82 2.27 -11.18
N VAL A 63 -9.91 2.94 -10.81
CA VAL A 63 -10.26 4.27 -11.32
C VAL A 63 -9.53 5.41 -10.59
N TRP A 64 -8.71 5.07 -9.60
CA TRP A 64 -7.94 6.00 -8.79
C TRP A 64 -7.03 6.90 -9.62
N LYS A 65 -7.02 8.19 -9.28
CA LYS A 65 -6.08 9.16 -9.85
C LYS A 65 -4.72 9.04 -9.16
N HIS A 66 -3.74 9.78 -9.66
CA HIS A 66 -2.42 9.88 -9.04
C HIS A 66 -2.48 10.48 -7.62
N ASP A 67 -3.60 11.14 -7.28
CA ASP A 67 -3.91 11.64 -5.93
C ASP A 67 -3.81 10.54 -4.87
N ILE A 68 -4.25 9.32 -5.20
CA ILE A 68 -4.12 8.18 -4.28
C ILE A 68 -2.64 7.85 -4.04
N ALA A 69 -1.80 7.81 -5.07
CA ALA A 69 -0.36 7.61 -4.86
C ALA A 69 0.27 8.71 -3.98
N GLY A 70 -0.19 9.96 -4.15
CA GLY A 70 0.16 11.07 -3.27
C GLY A 70 -0.29 10.86 -1.82
N TYR A 71 -1.55 10.44 -1.61
CA TYR A 71 -2.13 10.08 -0.31
C TYR A 71 -1.34 8.95 0.38
N LEU A 72 -0.99 7.90 -0.35
CA LEU A 72 -0.17 6.79 0.15
C LEU A 72 1.17 7.30 0.71
N PHE A 73 1.79 8.24 -0.01
CA PHE A 73 3.05 8.86 0.41
C PHE A 73 2.87 9.80 1.60
N THR A 74 1.94 10.76 1.54
CA THR A 74 1.79 11.79 2.57
C THR A 74 1.25 11.22 3.88
N GLY A 75 0.37 10.21 3.83
CA GLY A 75 -0.07 9.46 5.01
C GLY A 75 1.07 8.67 5.66
N GLY A 76 1.92 8.04 4.85
CA GLY A 76 3.14 7.36 5.33
C GLY A 76 4.14 8.34 5.96
N LEU A 77 4.40 9.47 5.31
CA LEU A 77 5.24 10.55 5.84
C LEU A 77 4.70 11.07 7.18
N ALA A 78 3.39 11.24 7.29
CA ALA A 78 2.75 11.69 8.51
C ALA A 78 2.98 10.71 9.67
N ALA A 79 2.70 9.42 9.43
CA ALA A 79 2.89 8.34 10.39
C ALA A 79 4.35 8.24 10.87
N GLY A 80 5.30 8.19 9.92
CA GLY A 80 6.72 8.11 10.25
C GLY A 80 7.18 9.32 11.06
N SER A 81 6.67 10.50 10.74
CA SER A 81 7.02 11.74 11.45
C SER A 81 6.44 11.77 12.87
N ALA A 82 5.23 11.26 13.09
CA ALA A 82 4.69 11.15 14.45
C ALA A 82 5.54 10.21 15.34
N LEU A 83 5.98 9.06 14.81
CA LEU A 83 6.88 8.15 15.53
C LEU A 83 8.22 8.80 15.88
N ILE A 84 8.83 9.49 14.91
CA ILE A 84 10.09 10.22 15.13
C ILE A 84 9.88 11.35 16.15
N GLY A 85 8.76 12.08 16.07
CA GLY A 85 8.41 13.15 17.00
C GLY A 85 8.25 12.66 18.43
N ALA A 86 7.59 11.51 18.64
CA ALA A 86 7.50 10.87 19.95
C ALA A 86 8.88 10.41 20.46
N GLY A 87 9.69 9.77 19.62
CA GLY A 87 11.06 9.40 19.98
C GLY A 87 11.92 10.61 20.34
N ALA A 88 11.79 11.71 19.61
CA ALA A 88 12.47 12.97 19.88
C ALA A 88 12.02 13.59 21.21
N GLN A 89 10.72 13.55 21.52
CA GLN A 89 10.17 13.98 22.80
C GLN A 89 10.74 13.17 23.97
N LEU A 90 10.73 11.84 23.86
CA LEU A 90 11.21 10.94 24.92
C LEU A 90 12.72 11.03 25.15
N THR A 91 13.47 11.55 24.18
CA THR A 91 14.93 11.61 24.22
C THR A 91 15.49 13.03 24.29
N GLY A 92 14.64 14.03 24.59
CA GLY A 92 15.07 15.41 24.82
C GLY A 92 15.59 16.15 23.58
N ARG A 93 14.97 15.91 22.41
CA ARG A 93 15.34 16.53 21.12
C ARG A 93 14.24 17.49 20.64
N PRO A 94 14.16 18.72 21.19
CA PRO A 94 13.04 19.62 20.95
C PRO A 94 12.93 20.08 19.50
N GLY A 95 14.05 20.37 18.82
CA GLY A 95 13.99 20.83 17.43
C GLY A 95 13.50 19.75 16.47
N LEU A 96 13.96 18.51 16.66
CA LEU A 96 13.48 17.36 15.91
C LEU A 96 12.02 17.05 16.23
N ARG A 97 11.60 17.17 17.50
CA ARG A 97 10.19 17.01 17.89
C ARG A 97 9.29 17.99 17.15
N THR A 98 9.63 19.28 17.15
CA THR A 98 8.84 20.33 16.49
C THR A 98 8.75 20.09 14.98
N VAL A 99 9.88 19.84 14.31
CA VAL A 99 9.90 19.53 12.87
C VAL A 99 9.04 18.32 12.55
N SER A 100 9.15 17.26 13.35
CA SER A 100 8.42 16.01 13.11
C SER A 100 6.91 16.18 13.32
N ARG A 101 6.48 16.96 14.31
CA ARG A 101 5.05 17.25 14.55
C ARG A 101 4.44 18.10 13.43
N TRP A 102 5.15 19.13 12.97
CA TRP A 102 4.70 19.92 11.81
C TRP A 102 4.65 19.09 10.53
N THR A 103 5.64 18.21 10.33
CA THR A 103 5.65 17.27 9.20
C THR A 103 4.49 16.28 9.29
N ALA A 104 4.18 15.77 10.49
CA ALA A 104 3.03 14.90 10.73
C ALA A 104 1.71 15.59 10.39
N LEU A 105 1.51 16.82 10.86
CA LEU A 105 0.33 17.62 10.55
C LEU A 105 0.22 17.92 9.05
N GLY A 106 1.31 18.38 8.42
CA GLY A 106 1.32 18.66 6.98
C GLY A 106 1.03 17.42 6.14
N GLY A 107 1.64 16.29 6.51
CA GLY A 107 1.42 15.01 5.85
C GLY A 107 -0.03 14.52 5.98
N VAL A 108 -0.63 14.55 7.17
CA VAL A 108 -2.01 14.09 7.35
C VAL A 108 -3.03 15.03 6.72
N ALA A 109 -2.79 16.34 6.72
CA ALA A 109 -3.63 17.31 6.04
C ALA A 109 -3.61 17.08 4.52
N ALA A 110 -2.41 16.93 3.92
CA ALA A 110 -2.28 16.61 2.50
C ALA A 110 -2.89 15.24 2.16
N SER A 111 -2.67 14.23 3.01
CA SER A 111 -3.25 12.89 2.87
C SER A 111 -4.77 12.94 2.85
N THR A 112 -5.37 13.64 3.82
CA THR A 112 -6.82 13.79 3.92
C THR A 112 -7.38 14.53 2.71
N TYR A 113 -6.73 15.62 2.29
CA TYR A 113 -7.14 16.38 1.11
C TYR A 113 -7.12 15.52 -0.17
N LEU A 114 -6.02 14.82 -0.43
CA LEU A 114 -5.87 13.98 -1.62
C LEU A 114 -6.88 12.82 -1.63
N LEU A 115 -7.13 12.21 -0.47
CA LEU A 115 -8.13 11.16 -0.32
C LEU A 115 -9.54 11.67 -0.63
N VAL A 116 -9.92 12.83 -0.07
CA VAL A 116 -11.24 13.43 -0.28
C VAL A 116 -11.40 13.90 -1.73
N HIS A 117 -10.36 14.46 -2.35
CA HIS A 117 -10.38 14.92 -3.73
C HIS A 117 -10.53 13.79 -4.76
N ASP A 118 -9.98 12.60 -4.48
CA ASP A 118 -10.15 11.43 -5.36
C ASP A 118 -11.58 10.84 -5.28
N LEU A 119 -12.36 11.15 -4.23
CA LEU A 119 -13.74 10.68 -4.12
C LEU A 119 -14.57 11.20 -5.29
N GLY A 120 -15.41 10.33 -5.86
CA GLY A 120 -16.35 10.73 -6.91
C GLY A 120 -17.40 11.77 -6.46
N ARG A 121 -17.63 11.90 -5.14
CA ARG A 121 -18.48 12.92 -4.51
C ARG A 121 -17.84 13.43 -3.21
N PRO A 122 -16.93 14.41 -3.27
CA PRO A 122 -16.15 14.86 -2.12
C PRO A 122 -17.02 15.49 -1.00
N ASP A 123 -18.17 16.07 -1.35
CA ASP A 123 -19.18 16.61 -0.42
C ASP A 123 -19.70 15.55 0.58
N ARG A 124 -19.63 14.27 0.19
CA ARG A 124 -20.11 13.13 0.97
C ARG A 124 -19.03 12.42 1.78
N PHE A 125 -17.82 12.98 1.91
CA PHE A 125 -16.72 12.31 2.63
C PHE A 125 -17.12 11.88 4.06
N HIS A 126 -17.94 12.69 4.73
CA HIS A 126 -18.43 12.44 6.07
C HIS A 126 -19.28 11.15 6.18
N HIS A 127 -19.76 10.59 5.07
CA HIS A 127 -20.41 9.27 5.05
C HIS A 127 -19.44 8.14 5.40
N MET A 128 -18.15 8.30 5.14
CA MET A 128 -17.11 7.31 5.49
C MET A 128 -16.94 7.17 7.01
N LEU A 129 -17.35 8.19 7.78
CA LEU A 129 -17.24 8.24 9.25
C LEU A 129 -18.47 7.67 9.97
N ARG A 130 -19.47 7.15 9.24
CA ARG A 130 -20.72 6.67 9.83
C ARG A 130 -20.71 5.19 10.23
N VAL A 131 -19.86 4.38 9.58
CA VAL A 131 -19.86 2.91 9.76
C VAL A 131 -18.44 2.42 10.08
N ALA A 132 -18.31 1.64 11.14
CA ALA A 132 -17.10 0.91 11.47
C ALA A 132 -17.23 -0.54 10.99
N LYS A 133 -16.58 -0.87 9.87
CA LYS A 133 -16.55 -2.22 9.29
C LYS A 133 -15.13 -2.78 9.34
N LEU A 134 -14.85 -3.60 10.34
CA LEU A 134 -13.52 -4.18 10.57
C LEU A 134 -13.04 -5.07 9.41
N THR A 135 -13.95 -5.66 8.64
CA THR A 135 -13.64 -6.47 7.46
C THR A 135 -13.32 -5.64 6.21
N SER A 136 -13.29 -4.30 6.30
CA SER A 136 -12.97 -3.42 5.18
C SER A 136 -11.77 -2.54 5.51
N PRO A 137 -10.60 -2.74 4.87
CA PRO A 137 -9.43 -1.90 5.06
C PRO A 137 -9.69 -0.41 4.81
N MET A 138 -10.61 -0.07 3.90
CA MET A 138 -11.04 1.32 3.66
C MET A 138 -11.75 1.94 4.87
N SER A 139 -12.65 1.19 5.53
CA SER A 139 -13.34 1.66 6.74
C SER A 139 -12.35 1.79 7.90
N VAL A 140 -11.52 0.77 8.13
CA VAL A 140 -10.47 0.78 9.16
C VAL A 140 -9.53 1.97 8.95
N GLY A 141 -9.09 2.20 7.71
CA GLY A 141 -8.24 3.34 7.35
C GLY A 141 -8.86 4.71 7.66
N THR A 142 -10.17 4.86 7.44
CA THR A 142 -10.90 6.09 7.76
C THR A 142 -10.88 6.35 9.27
N TRP A 143 -11.08 5.33 10.10
CA TRP A 143 -11.04 5.45 11.55
C TRP A 143 -9.62 5.68 12.09
N ILE A 144 -8.60 5.08 11.46
CA ILE A 144 -7.19 5.38 11.77
C ILE A 144 -6.88 6.86 11.50
N LEU A 145 -7.26 7.39 10.33
CA LEU A 145 -7.08 8.79 9.98
C LEU A 145 -7.83 9.73 10.94
N ALA A 146 -9.08 9.38 11.28
CA ALA A 146 -9.91 10.16 12.19
C ALA A 146 -9.34 10.21 13.61
N ALA A 147 -8.68 9.15 14.08
CA ALA A 147 -7.97 9.14 15.35
C ALA A 147 -6.64 9.89 15.28
N PHE A 148 -5.83 9.60 14.26
CA PHE A 148 -4.48 10.15 14.13
C PHE A 148 -4.47 11.67 13.85
N GLY A 149 -5.32 12.14 12.95
CA GLY A 149 -5.31 13.53 12.46
C GLY A 149 -5.45 14.58 13.57
N PRO A 150 -6.49 14.54 14.41
CA PRO A 150 -6.66 15.46 15.53
C PRO A 150 -5.49 15.38 16.53
N LEU A 151 -5.00 14.18 16.84
CA LEU A 151 -3.88 14.01 17.76
C LEU A 151 -2.59 14.64 17.22
N ALA A 152 -2.28 14.42 15.95
CA ALA A 152 -1.14 15.04 15.28
C ALA A 152 -1.30 16.57 15.19
N GLY A 153 -2.51 17.06 14.92
CA GLY A 153 -2.83 18.49 14.89
C GLY A 153 -2.64 19.17 16.23
N VAL A 154 -3.19 18.61 17.31
CA VAL A 154 -2.99 19.13 18.67
C VAL A 154 -1.51 19.10 19.05
N ALA A 155 -0.80 18.02 18.75
CA ALA A 155 0.63 17.91 19.03
C ALA A 155 1.45 19.00 18.32
N ALA A 156 1.13 19.33 17.08
CA ALA A 156 1.82 20.35 16.30
C ALA A 156 1.44 21.79 16.70
N VAL A 157 0.15 22.09 16.85
CA VAL A 157 -0.32 23.44 17.19
C VAL A 157 0.17 23.88 18.58
N THR A 158 0.29 22.94 19.52
CA THR A 158 0.85 23.23 20.85
C THR A 158 2.33 23.63 20.83
N GLU A 159 3.08 23.39 19.74
CA GLU A 159 4.43 23.95 19.57
C GLU A 159 4.42 25.48 19.43
N LEU A 160 3.27 26.10 19.12
CA LEU A 160 3.10 27.56 19.08
C LEU A 160 2.91 28.19 20.46
N ALA A 161 2.80 27.39 21.54
CA ALA A 161 2.59 27.89 22.90
C ALA A 161 3.58 28.97 23.36
N PRO A 162 4.89 28.92 23.02
CA PRO A 162 5.84 29.98 23.39
C PRO A 162 5.51 31.36 22.81
N LEU A 163 4.74 31.41 21.70
CA LEU A 163 4.32 32.66 21.05
C LEU A 163 3.12 33.31 21.75
N LEU A 164 2.44 32.61 22.66
CA LEU A 164 1.27 33.12 23.36
C LEU A 164 1.66 34.10 24.48
N PRO A 165 0.82 35.14 24.76
CA PRO A 165 0.99 36.04 25.89
C PRO A 165 1.13 35.32 27.23
N GLN A 166 1.85 35.92 28.17
CA GLN A 166 2.10 35.33 29.49
C GLN A 166 0.90 35.44 30.46
N HIS A 167 0.01 36.41 30.25
CA HIS A 167 -1.09 36.75 31.15
C HIS A 167 -2.47 36.53 30.48
N GLY A 168 -3.51 36.38 31.29
CA GLY A 168 -4.89 36.17 30.84
C GLY A 168 -5.19 34.73 30.38
N ALA A 169 -6.32 34.54 29.71
CA ALA A 169 -6.75 33.23 29.20
C ALA A 169 -5.73 32.57 28.26
N LEU A 170 -5.02 33.38 27.45
CA LEU A 170 -3.93 32.90 26.59
C LEU A 170 -2.69 32.46 27.39
N GLY A 171 -2.45 33.06 28.57
CA GLY A 171 -1.43 32.60 29.50
C GLY A 171 -1.74 31.23 30.11
N LEU A 172 -3.02 30.93 30.37
CA LEU A 172 -3.44 29.58 30.77
C LEU A 172 -3.23 28.58 29.63
N ALA A 173 -3.62 28.94 28.40
CA ALA A 173 -3.39 28.10 27.22
C ALA A 173 -1.89 27.81 27.01
N ARG A 174 -1.01 28.81 27.20
CA ARG A 174 0.44 28.64 27.16
C ARG A 174 0.96 27.63 28.18
N ARG A 175 0.39 27.60 29.39
CA ARG A 175 0.78 26.67 30.46
C ARG A 175 0.28 25.24 30.20
N LEU A 176 -0.94 25.11 29.67
CA LEU A 176 -1.57 23.80 29.42
C LEU A 176 -1.15 23.16 28.09
N ALA A 177 -0.73 23.95 27.11
CA ALA A 177 -0.38 23.44 25.79
C ALA A 177 0.77 22.41 25.78
N PRO A 178 1.90 22.58 26.52
CA PRO A 178 2.97 21.60 26.52
C PRO A 178 2.57 20.19 26.99
N PRO A 179 1.90 19.99 28.16
CA PRO A 179 1.48 18.65 28.58
C PRO A 179 0.44 18.04 27.63
N ILE A 180 -0.52 18.84 27.14
CA ILE A 180 -1.53 18.38 26.16
C ILE A 180 -0.85 17.93 24.87
N GLY A 181 0.06 18.74 24.34
CA GLY A 181 0.82 18.43 23.12
C GLY A 181 1.67 17.17 23.26
N ASN A 182 2.27 16.97 24.43
CA ASN A 182 3.06 15.79 24.75
C ASN A 182 2.22 14.51 24.76
N VAL A 183 1.05 14.53 25.40
CA VAL A 183 0.13 13.38 25.42
C VAL A 183 -0.43 13.12 24.02
N ALA A 184 -0.87 14.17 23.33
CA ALA A 184 -1.39 14.06 21.96
C ALA A 184 -0.33 13.51 20.99
N GLY A 185 0.93 13.93 21.11
CA GLY A 185 2.03 13.44 20.30
C GLY A 185 2.32 11.95 20.51
N LEU A 186 2.28 11.48 21.76
CA LEU A 186 2.44 10.06 22.08
C LEU A 186 1.23 9.24 21.59
N ALA A 187 0.01 9.75 21.74
CA ALA A 187 -1.20 9.09 21.24
C ALA A 187 -1.21 9.01 19.70
N ALA A 188 -0.77 10.06 19.00
CA ALA A 188 -0.57 10.04 17.55
C ALA A 188 0.48 8.99 17.15
N ALA A 189 1.59 8.90 17.90
CA ALA A 189 2.61 7.89 17.66
C ALA A 189 2.11 6.46 17.91
N ALA A 190 1.18 6.25 18.84
CA ALA A 190 0.57 4.94 19.07
C ALA A 190 -0.30 4.47 17.89
N THR A 191 -0.97 5.40 17.20
CA THR A 191 -1.80 5.10 16.01
C THR A 191 -1.00 5.10 14.69
N ALA A 192 0.20 5.68 14.70
CA ALA A 192 1.06 5.80 13.52
C ALA A 192 1.45 4.48 12.84
N PRO A 193 1.81 3.38 13.54
CA PRO A 193 2.12 2.12 12.86
C PRO A 193 0.95 1.59 12.03
N ALA A 194 -0.28 1.76 12.53
CA ALA A 194 -1.49 1.41 11.80
C ALA A 194 -1.60 2.28 10.54
N LEU A 195 -1.44 3.60 10.66
CA LEU A 195 -1.48 4.54 9.52
C LEU A 195 -0.38 4.26 8.47
N ALA A 196 0.82 3.88 8.90
CA ALA A 196 1.94 3.59 8.01
C ALA A 196 1.72 2.33 7.15
N THR A 197 0.96 1.36 7.66
CA THR A 197 0.86 0.00 7.09
C THR A 197 -0.50 -0.31 6.48
N TYR A 198 -1.61 0.24 6.98
CA TYR A 198 -2.96 -0.14 6.51
C TYR A 198 -3.15 0.12 5.03
N THR A 199 -2.48 1.12 4.46
CA THR A 199 -2.59 1.39 3.02
C THR A 199 -1.94 0.29 2.18
N GLY A 200 -0.91 -0.38 2.71
CA GLY A 200 -0.34 -1.57 2.07
C GLY A 200 -1.29 -2.77 2.18
N VAL A 201 -1.96 -2.92 3.33
CA VAL A 201 -3.01 -3.93 3.53
C VAL A 201 -4.18 -3.70 2.57
N LEU A 202 -4.64 -2.45 2.44
CA LEU A 202 -5.72 -2.04 1.55
C LEU A 202 -5.44 -2.44 0.10
N LEU A 203 -4.21 -2.26 -0.38
CA LEU A 203 -3.83 -2.68 -1.74
C LEU A 203 -3.77 -4.21 -1.85
N ALA A 204 -3.17 -4.88 -0.87
CA ALA A 204 -3.02 -6.33 -0.86
C ALA A 204 -4.36 -7.09 -0.73
N ASP A 205 -5.36 -6.46 -0.11
CA ASP A 205 -6.72 -6.99 0.06
C ASP A 205 -7.62 -6.75 -1.18
N THR A 206 -7.03 -6.49 -2.34
CA THR A 206 -7.76 -6.34 -3.62
C THR A 206 -7.58 -7.57 -4.50
N ALA A 207 -8.39 -7.69 -5.55
CA ALA A 207 -8.19 -8.68 -6.60
C ALA A 207 -7.11 -8.29 -7.62
N VAL A 208 -6.46 -7.13 -7.48
CA VAL A 208 -5.45 -6.66 -8.44
C VAL A 208 -4.19 -7.52 -8.33
N PRO A 209 -3.78 -8.26 -9.38
CA PRO A 209 -2.82 -9.36 -9.22
C PRO A 209 -1.50 -8.97 -8.55
N SER A 210 -0.82 -7.92 -9.04
CA SER A 210 0.46 -7.49 -8.47
C SER A 210 0.35 -6.91 -7.07
N TRP A 211 -0.81 -6.40 -6.65
CA TRP A 211 -1.01 -5.95 -5.28
C TRP A 211 -1.35 -7.10 -4.35
N HIS A 212 -2.25 -7.98 -4.78
CA HIS A 212 -2.71 -9.13 -4.01
C HIS A 212 -1.57 -10.09 -3.68
N ASP A 213 -0.84 -10.52 -4.71
CA ASP A 213 0.24 -11.48 -4.54
C ASP A 213 1.43 -10.88 -3.75
N ALA A 214 1.51 -9.55 -3.64
CA ALA A 214 2.50 -8.90 -2.79
C ALA A 214 2.20 -9.04 -1.28
N TYR A 215 1.06 -9.63 -0.88
CA TYR A 215 0.83 -10.06 0.49
C TYR A 215 1.83 -11.15 0.92
N PRO A 216 2.38 -11.12 2.16
CA PRO A 216 2.23 -10.10 3.21
C PRO A 216 3.33 -9.02 3.16
N SER A 217 4.10 -8.92 2.08
CA SER A 217 5.31 -8.08 2.00
C SER A 217 5.01 -6.59 1.85
N LEU A 218 3.88 -6.24 1.23
CA LEU A 218 3.55 -4.86 0.88
C LEU A 218 3.43 -3.90 2.08
N PRO A 219 2.77 -4.26 3.21
CA PRO A 219 2.76 -3.44 4.42
C PRO A 219 4.17 -3.12 4.96
N PHE A 220 5.13 -4.05 4.86
CA PHE A 220 6.50 -3.82 5.31
C PHE A 220 7.23 -2.83 4.42
N VAL A 221 7.10 -2.97 3.09
CA VAL A 221 7.64 -2.00 2.13
C VAL A 221 7.10 -0.60 2.43
N PHE A 222 5.80 -0.49 2.72
CA PHE A 222 5.16 0.78 3.06
C PHE A 222 5.67 1.35 4.39
N ALA A 223 5.83 0.52 5.42
CA ALA A 223 6.43 0.95 6.69
C ALA A 223 7.86 1.46 6.52
N GLY A 224 8.70 0.73 5.76
CA GLY A 224 10.06 1.14 5.42
C GLY A 224 10.09 2.47 4.70
N SER A 225 9.28 2.63 3.64
CA SER A 225 9.24 3.86 2.86
C SER A 225 8.73 5.05 3.68
N ALA A 226 7.78 4.84 4.61
CA ALA A 226 7.29 5.86 5.53
C ALA A 226 8.40 6.35 6.46
N LEU A 227 9.17 5.42 7.03
CA LEU A 227 10.30 5.73 7.90
C LEU A 227 11.44 6.43 7.15
N ALA A 228 11.72 6.03 5.90
CA ALA A 228 12.68 6.70 5.03
C ALA A 228 12.28 8.16 4.78
N ALA A 229 11.03 8.41 4.37
CA ALA A 229 10.53 9.76 4.10
C ALA A 229 10.61 10.67 5.34
N ALA A 230 10.14 10.19 6.48
CA ALA A 230 10.15 10.96 7.72
C ALA A 230 11.58 11.23 8.22
N SER A 231 12.48 10.25 8.12
CA SER A 231 13.91 10.43 8.41
C SER A 231 14.53 11.47 7.47
N GLY A 232 14.14 11.45 6.19
CA GLY A 232 14.62 12.40 5.20
C GLY A 232 14.19 13.83 5.48
N VAL A 233 12.92 14.07 5.82
CA VAL A 233 12.46 15.42 6.23
C VAL A 233 13.17 15.88 7.50
N GLY A 234 13.34 15.00 8.50
CA GLY A 234 14.09 15.33 9.71
C GLY A 234 15.55 15.68 9.43
N LEU A 235 16.23 14.99 8.49
CA LEU A 235 17.61 15.30 8.09
C LEU A 235 17.75 16.65 7.40
N MET A 236 16.71 17.08 6.65
CA MET A 236 16.68 18.38 5.98
C MET A 236 16.39 19.53 6.94
N ALA A 237 15.41 19.36 7.83
CA ALA A 237 14.82 20.47 8.58
C ALA A 237 15.21 20.54 10.07
N ALA A 238 15.59 19.44 10.71
CA ALA A 238 15.91 19.45 12.15
C ALA A 238 17.34 19.97 12.44
N PRO A 239 17.63 20.46 13.66
CA PRO A 239 18.99 20.85 14.05
C PRO A 239 19.99 19.69 13.90
N ALA A 240 21.16 19.94 13.32
CA ALA A 240 22.14 18.89 13.00
C ALA A 240 22.63 18.11 14.23
N ALA A 241 22.60 18.73 15.41
CA ALA A 241 22.95 18.08 16.68
C ALA A 241 21.94 16.99 17.08
N GLU A 242 20.70 17.08 16.61
CA GLU A 242 19.61 16.18 16.99
C GLU A 242 19.35 15.06 15.97
N THR A 243 19.94 15.12 14.77
CA THR A 243 19.63 14.18 13.66
C THR A 243 20.34 12.82 13.74
N ALA A 244 21.21 12.60 14.73
CA ALA A 244 21.95 11.34 14.85
C ALA A 244 21.07 10.06 14.84
N PRO A 245 19.90 10.02 15.51
CA PRO A 245 18.99 8.86 15.44
C PRO A 245 18.42 8.61 14.03
N LEU A 246 18.21 9.68 13.25
CA LEU A 246 17.60 9.59 11.90
C LEU A 246 18.45 8.77 10.93
N ARG A 247 19.77 8.74 11.12
CA ARG A 247 20.69 7.92 10.32
C ARG A 247 20.44 6.43 10.54
N ARG A 248 20.21 6.04 11.81
CA ARG A 248 19.90 4.66 12.18
C ARG A 248 18.52 4.27 11.68
N LEU A 249 17.55 5.19 11.75
CA LEU A 249 16.22 4.99 11.20
C LEU A 249 16.22 4.90 9.67
N ALA A 250 17.06 5.67 8.98
CA ALA A 250 17.25 5.56 7.53
C ALA A 250 17.81 4.17 7.16
N LEU A 251 18.80 3.66 7.91
CA LEU A 251 19.31 2.31 7.73
C LEU A 251 18.25 1.23 8.01
N ALA A 252 17.47 1.40 9.08
CA ALA A 252 16.38 0.49 9.41
C ALA A 252 15.30 0.49 8.30
N ALA A 253 14.93 1.67 7.81
CA ALA A 253 14.02 1.83 6.68
C ALA A 253 14.53 1.11 5.43
N ALA A 254 15.80 1.31 5.08
CA ALA A 254 16.41 0.65 3.95
C ALA A 254 16.42 -0.88 4.11
N THR A 255 16.69 -1.37 5.32
CA THR A 255 16.68 -2.81 5.61
C THR A 255 15.27 -3.39 5.45
N ILE A 256 14.26 -2.74 6.01
CA ILE A 256 12.85 -3.17 5.91
C ILE A 256 12.41 -3.19 4.45
N GLU A 257 12.71 -2.13 3.70
CA GLU A 257 12.29 -2.01 2.30
C GLU A 257 13.04 -3.00 1.38
N LEU A 258 14.33 -3.26 1.61
CA LEU A 258 15.09 -4.28 0.86
C LEU A 258 14.59 -5.70 1.15
N VAL A 259 14.30 -6.02 2.41
CA VAL A 259 13.76 -7.34 2.79
C VAL A 259 12.37 -7.54 2.19
N GLY A 260 11.50 -6.53 2.27
CA GLY A 260 10.18 -6.57 1.62
C GLY A 260 10.30 -6.66 0.09
N GLY A 261 11.17 -5.85 -0.51
CA GLY A 261 11.38 -5.78 -1.96
C GLY A 261 11.91 -7.07 -2.58
N ARG A 262 12.80 -7.79 -1.89
CA ARG A 262 13.28 -9.12 -2.34
C ARG A 262 12.17 -10.17 -2.39
N ARG A 263 11.15 -10.05 -1.55
CA ARG A 263 9.99 -10.93 -1.61
C ARG A 263 9.09 -10.60 -2.81
N LEU A 264 8.96 -9.32 -3.16
CA LEU A 264 8.22 -8.89 -4.35
C LEU A 264 8.85 -9.40 -5.66
N GLU A 265 10.18 -9.53 -5.70
CA GLU A 265 10.89 -10.08 -6.87
C GLU A 265 10.64 -11.57 -7.09
N ARG A 266 10.13 -12.29 -6.08
CA ARG A 266 9.86 -13.73 -6.13
C ARG A 266 8.42 -14.06 -6.49
N LEU A 267 7.61 -13.06 -6.84
CA LEU A 267 6.18 -13.23 -7.16
C LEU A 267 5.92 -13.86 -8.54
N GLY A 268 6.97 -14.32 -9.25
CA GLY A 268 6.83 -14.89 -10.58
C GLY A 268 6.17 -13.90 -11.55
N LEU A 269 5.11 -14.34 -12.23
CA LEU A 269 4.44 -13.56 -13.27
C LEU A 269 3.85 -12.23 -12.76
N THR A 270 3.23 -12.22 -11.58
CA THR A 270 2.63 -11.01 -11.02
C THR A 270 3.66 -10.05 -10.43
N GLY A 271 4.93 -10.47 -10.37
CA GLY A 271 6.09 -9.62 -10.10
C GLY A 271 6.57 -8.80 -11.30
N GLU A 272 6.27 -9.23 -12.53
CA GLU A 272 6.74 -8.60 -13.78
C GLU A 272 6.40 -7.09 -13.87
N PRO A 273 5.21 -6.63 -13.47
CA PRO A 273 4.89 -5.20 -13.46
C PRO A 273 5.77 -4.35 -12.52
N TYR A 274 6.41 -4.94 -11.50
CA TYR A 274 7.38 -4.25 -10.66
C TYR A 274 8.77 -4.15 -11.28
N ALA A 275 9.06 -4.92 -12.33
CA ALA A 275 10.35 -4.94 -13.00
C ALA A 275 10.34 -4.15 -14.33
N GLN A 276 9.22 -4.18 -15.04
CA GLN A 276 9.11 -3.64 -16.39
C GLN A 276 8.37 -2.30 -16.48
N GLY A 277 8.48 -1.64 -17.64
CA GLY A 277 7.72 -0.44 -17.96
C GLY A 277 7.99 0.78 -17.08
N ARG A 278 6.95 1.58 -16.85
CA ARG A 278 7.03 2.80 -16.01
C ARG A 278 7.16 2.47 -14.52
N SER A 279 6.36 1.53 -14.03
CA SER A 279 6.39 1.06 -12.65
C SER A 279 7.76 0.50 -12.27
N GLY A 280 8.36 -0.34 -13.11
CA GLY A 280 9.70 -0.88 -12.86
C GLY A 280 10.82 0.16 -12.89
N ARG A 281 10.69 1.23 -13.68
CA ARG A 281 11.62 2.38 -13.60
C ARG A 281 11.50 3.11 -12.27
N LEU A 282 10.27 3.33 -11.77
CA LEU A 282 10.02 3.96 -10.47
C LEU A 282 10.55 3.11 -9.31
N VAL A 283 10.30 1.80 -9.32
CA VAL A 283 10.82 0.88 -8.28
C VAL A 283 12.35 0.87 -8.26
N ARG A 284 13.00 0.81 -9.43
CA ARG A 284 14.47 0.88 -9.52
C ARG A 284 15.02 2.22 -9.06
N ALA A 285 14.40 3.32 -9.48
CA ALA A 285 14.77 4.66 -9.04
C ALA A 285 14.63 4.81 -7.52
N GLY A 286 13.52 4.32 -6.95
CA GLY A 286 13.28 4.31 -5.51
C GLY A 286 14.39 3.57 -4.76
N ARG A 287 14.71 2.34 -5.16
CA ARG A 287 15.79 1.56 -4.54
C ARG A 287 17.16 2.23 -4.64
N ALA A 288 17.48 2.83 -5.79
CA ALA A 288 18.73 3.57 -5.96
C ALA A 288 18.78 4.80 -5.04
N LEU A 289 17.70 5.58 -5.00
CA LEU A 289 17.58 6.76 -4.14
C LEU A 289 17.61 6.39 -2.65
N LEU A 290 17.00 5.27 -2.25
CA LEU A 290 17.08 4.73 -0.90
C LEU A 290 18.53 4.41 -0.53
N ALA A 291 19.23 3.67 -1.39
CA ALA A 291 20.61 3.27 -1.17
C ALA A 291 21.53 4.50 -1.06
N VAL A 292 21.44 5.41 -2.04
CA VAL A 292 22.22 6.66 -2.05
C VAL A 292 21.89 7.53 -0.86
N GLY A 293 20.60 7.75 -0.58
CA GLY A 293 20.13 8.56 0.54
C GLY A 293 20.59 8.00 1.89
N THR A 294 20.55 6.68 2.06
CA THR A 294 21.00 5.99 3.27
C THR A 294 22.51 6.05 3.42
N ALA A 295 23.26 5.76 2.36
CA ALA A 295 24.72 5.86 2.37
C ALA A 295 25.17 7.30 2.70
N ALA A 296 24.55 8.29 2.06
CA ALA A 296 24.77 9.70 2.33
C ALA A 296 24.42 10.07 3.78
N ALA A 297 23.34 9.52 4.35
CA ALA A 297 22.96 9.75 5.75
C ALA A 297 24.05 9.28 6.72
N LEU A 298 24.67 8.13 6.44
CA LEU A 298 25.70 7.53 7.29
C LEU A 298 27.01 8.33 7.27
N VAL A 299 27.36 8.93 6.13
CA VAL A 299 28.58 9.75 5.99
C VAL A 299 28.37 11.24 6.30
N SER A 300 27.13 11.72 6.36
CA SER A 300 26.84 13.16 6.48
C SER A 300 27.34 13.82 7.77
N ARG A 301 27.58 13.06 8.86
CA ARG A 301 28.05 13.51 10.20
C ARG A 301 27.68 14.96 10.59
N ARG A 302 28.48 15.96 10.22
CA ARG A 302 28.23 17.38 10.54
C ARG A 302 27.87 18.25 9.33
N SER A 303 27.95 17.71 8.10
CA SER A 303 27.63 18.45 6.88
C SER A 303 26.12 18.61 6.70
N ARG A 304 25.67 19.87 6.73
CA ARG A 304 24.28 20.25 6.47
C ARG A 304 23.85 19.93 5.05
N ILE A 305 24.72 20.20 4.08
CA ILE A 305 24.44 19.97 2.65
C ILE A 305 24.28 18.48 2.39
N LEU A 306 25.19 17.64 2.88
CA LEU A 306 25.08 16.19 2.71
C LEU A 306 23.85 15.61 3.42
N SER A 307 23.49 16.14 4.59
CA SER A 307 22.26 15.74 5.29
C SER A 307 21.01 16.14 4.49
N ALA A 308 21.01 17.31 3.85
CA ALA A 308 19.91 17.77 3.03
C ALA A 308 19.76 16.92 1.74
N ILE A 309 20.86 16.65 1.03
CA ILE A 309 20.86 15.79 -0.17
C ILE A 309 20.40 14.37 0.19
N SER A 310 20.93 13.81 1.28
CA SER A 310 20.49 12.53 1.82
C SER A 310 18.99 12.53 2.11
N GLY A 311 18.49 13.56 2.78
CA GLY A 311 17.08 13.66 3.13
C GLY A 311 16.16 13.79 1.91
N ALA A 312 16.56 14.59 0.92
CA ALA A 312 15.84 14.72 -0.33
C ALA A 312 15.78 13.39 -1.10
N ALA A 313 16.90 12.65 -1.15
CA ALA A 313 16.95 11.33 -1.77
C ALA A 313 16.03 10.31 -1.05
N LEU A 314 16.00 10.30 0.28
CA LEU A 314 15.13 9.42 1.06
C LEU A 314 13.63 9.74 0.87
N VAL A 315 13.27 11.02 0.79
CA VAL A 315 11.89 11.43 0.48
C VAL A 315 11.51 11.03 -0.94
N ALA A 316 12.38 11.32 -1.91
CA ALA A 316 12.16 10.94 -3.31
C ALA A 316 12.07 9.43 -3.50
N SER A 317 12.86 8.66 -2.75
CA SER A 317 12.74 7.20 -2.68
C SER A 317 11.34 6.76 -2.29
N SER A 318 10.80 7.31 -1.21
CA SER A 318 9.46 6.95 -0.74
C SER A 318 8.37 7.29 -1.76
N VAL A 319 8.46 8.46 -2.39
CA VAL A 319 7.55 8.85 -3.49
C VAL A 319 7.65 7.83 -4.63
N ALA A 320 8.86 7.51 -5.09
CA ALA A 320 9.07 6.56 -6.18
C ALA A 320 8.54 5.16 -5.84
N THR A 321 8.72 4.69 -4.61
CA THR A 321 8.18 3.41 -4.13
C THR A 321 6.65 3.40 -4.14
N ARG A 322 5.99 4.43 -3.58
CA ARG A 322 4.51 4.50 -3.55
C ARG A 322 3.90 4.60 -4.94
N PHE A 323 4.46 5.44 -5.82
CA PHE A 323 4.02 5.54 -7.20
C PHE A 323 4.35 4.29 -8.02
N GLY A 324 5.51 3.66 -7.79
CA GLY A 324 5.90 2.41 -8.45
C GLY A 324 4.94 1.27 -8.14
N VAL A 325 4.58 1.10 -6.86
CA VAL A 325 3.56 0.12 -6.44
C VAL A 325 2.20 0.44 -7.05
N PHE A 326 1.77 1.71 -6.99
CA PHE A 326 0.48 2.12 -7.55
C PHE A 326 0.39 1.81 -9.06
N GLU A 327 1.42 2.18 -9.84
CA GLU A 327 1.44 1.92 -11.28
C GLU A 327 1.57 0.41 -11.60
N ALA A 328 2.30 -0.36 -10.78
CA ALA A 328 2.44 -1.81 -10.99
C ALA A 328 1.08 -2.52 -10.91
N GLY A 329 0.24 -2.20 -9.93
CA GLY A 329 -1.11 -2.78 -9.85
C GLY A 329 -2.03 -2.30 -10.97
N ARG A 330 -1.93 -1.05 -11.41
CA ARG A 330 -2.68 -0.57 -12.59
C ARG A 330 -2.28 -1.30 -13.86
N ALA A 331 -0.99 -1.58 -14.03
CA ALA A 331 -0.48 -2.35 -15.16
C ALA A 331 -0.99 -3.80 -15.10
N SER A 332 -0.93 -4.44 -13.93
CA SER A 332 -1.39 -5.82 -13.76
C SER A 332 -2.90 -5.98 -13.93
N ALA A 333 -3.68 -4.96 -13.57
CA ALA A 333 -5.14 -4.99 -13.74
C ALA A 333 -5.59 -4.81 -15.20
N ARG A 334 -4.75 -4.22 -16.06
CA ARG A 334 -5.09 -3.94 -17.47
C ARG A 334 -4.77 -5.10 -18.40
N ASP A 335 -3.80 -5.93 -18.04
CA ASP A 335 -3.38 -7.05 -18.87
C ASP A 335 -3.95 -8.36 -18.27
N PRO A 336 -4.89 -9.03 -18.96
CA PRO A 336 -5.54 -10.23 -18.46
C PRO A 336 -4.57 -11.39 -18.22
N LYS A 337 -3.37 -11.38 -18.83
CA LYS A 337 -2.31 -12.35 -18.56
C LYS A 337 -2.06 -12.52 -17.06
N TYR A 338 -2.01 -11.42 -16.31
CA TYR A 338 -1.73 -11.44 -14.88
C TYR A 338 -2.90 -11.95 -14.02
N THR A 339 -4.11 -12.01 -14.56
CA THR A 339 -5.27 -12.61 -13.88
C THR A 339 -5.43 -14.08 -14.26
N VAL A 340 -5.36 -14.40 -15.56
CA VAL A 340 -5.73 -15.72 -16.10
C VAL A 340 -4.66 -16.76 -15.85
N VAL A 341 -3.39 -16.46 -16.19
CA VAL A 341 -2.30 -17.45 -16.13
C VAL A 341 -2.07 -17.93 -14.69
N PRO A 342 -1.95 -17.07 -13.66
CA PRO A 342 -1.75 -17.53 -12.29
C PRO A 342 -2.94 -18.32 -11.72
N GLN A 343 -4.16 -18.07 -12.23
CA GLN A 343 -5.33 -18.87 -11.83
C GLN A 343 -5.29 -20.27 -12.45
N ARG A 344 -4.92 -20.39 -13.72
CA ARG A 344 -4.76 -21.68 -14.39
C ARG A 344 -3.65 -22.53 -13.78
N GLU A 345 -2.49 -21.94 -13.52
CA GLU A 345 -1.37 -22.63 -12.85
C GLU A 345 -1.79 -23.20 -11.49
N ARG A 346 -2.60 -22.46 -10.71
CA ARG A 346 -3.13 -22.93 -9.42
C ARG A 346 -4.14 -24.07 -9.58
N LEU A 347 -4.97 -24.04 -10.62
CA LEU A 347 -5.92 -25.13 -10.90
C LEU A 347 -5.17 -26.42 -11.28
N GLU A 348 -4.20 -26.33 -12.18
CA GLU A 348 -3.37 -27.47 -12.61
C GLU A 348 -2.57 -28.08 -11.44
N GLN A 349 -2.07 -27.24 -10.52
CA GLN A 349 -1.41 -27.69 -9.29
C GLN A 349 -2.39 -28.41 -8.34
N ASN A 350 -3.62 -27.93 -8.20
CA ASN A 350 -4.62 -28.56 -7.35
C ASN A 350 -5.11 -29.90 -7.93
N GLU A 351 -5.32 -29.97 -9.24
CA GLU A 351 -5.69 -31.20 -9.94
C GLU A 351 -4.59 -32.27 -9.82
N SER A 352 -3.33 -31.89 -10.04
CA SER A 352 -2.20 -32.81 -9.90
C SER A 352 -1.97 -33.29 -8.46
N THR A 353 -2.36 -32.49 -7.46
CA THR A 353 -2.30 -32.88 -6.04
C THR A 353 -3.46 -33.80 -5.66
N ALA A 354 -4.65 -33.60 -6.22
CA ALA A 354 -5.83 -34.44 -5.97
C ALA A 354 -5.72 -35.84 -6.62
N VAL A 355 -4.86 -35.99 -7.62
CA VAL A 355 -4.60 -37.26 -8.32
C VAL A 355 -3.49 -38.11 -7.64
N ARG A 356 -2.76 -37.54 -6.67
CA ARG A 356 -1.75 -38.25 -5.86
C ARG A 356 -2.33 -38.77 -4.55
#